data_AF-A0A534W6G6-F1
#
_entry.id   AF-A0A534W6G6-F1
#
_cell.length_a   1.000
_cell.length_b   1.000
_cell.length_c   1.000
_cell.angle_alpha   90.00
_cell.angle_beta   90.00
_cell.angle_gamma   90.00
#
_symmetry.space_group_name_H-M   'P 1'
#
loop_
_entity.id
_entity.type
_entity.pdbx_description
1 polymer ?
#
loop_
_entity_poly.entity_id
_entity_poly.type
_entity_poly.pdbx_seq_one_letter_code
_entity_poly.pdbx_strand_id
1 'polypeptide(L)'
;MRPQWLEGLRVATAMTVPLVVGWVLRRPELVWAGLGGWLTMLSDPGGPYPTRAAAMGTFALMGALATFAGGLAGLTPWAAIPTLFTFAMICSLIRVYGDTAATIGVLALTMVCITEGSPAHLADSLVRAGLFVSGSLFAILLAVAFWPFRPYYPVRAAVATSWMAVGDVAAAAAKVASSPADAAKWESLVPLRRRARETLEDAREALAVARAGRHGETGRGFQLLVLYEILELLLGDLAALLEALRAGAERNEPLPPHAGEALADVSRALYAIAEAMVEEGPSEAVVAPRFDASLNPAVLFSRVADEIRQALHSVEALRGRGPGPRPHEALSFPEEAPSLRDAFAKGSTELHHALRVALVATLAQLLATALRLERSYWVTVTVVLVLQPHAIATVRRALQRAGGTVIGGLIAALIARHLREPLALGGVL
;
A
#
# COMPACT_ATOMS: atom_id res chain seq x y z
N MET A 1 -8.31 -12.03 6.91
CA MET A 1 -8.51 -11.16 5.72
C MET A 1 -9.97 -10.74 5.68
N ARG A 2 -10.30 -9.47 5.94
CA ARG A 2 -11.67 -8.98 5.73
C ARG A 2 -11.86 -8.77 4.21
N PRO A 3 -12.92 -9.29 3.59
CA PRO A 3 -13.12 -9.14 2.15
C PRO A 3 -13.38 -7.67 1.78
N GLN A 4 -12.63 -7.15 0.80
CA GLN A 4 -12.70 -5.76 0.32
C GLN A 4 -13.87 -5.55 -0.66
N TRP A 5 -15.09 -5.94 -0.26
CA TRP A 5 -16.28 -5.85 -1.13
C TRP A 5 -16.54 -4.44 -1.66
N LEU A 6 -16.26 -3.41 -0.87
CA LEU A 6 -16.42 -2.02 -1.29
C LEU A 6 -15.44 -1.62 -2.41
N GLU A 7 -14.23 -2.15 -2.42
CA GLU A 7 -13.25 -1.82 -3.48
C GLU A 7 -13.67 -2.45 -4.80
N GLY A 8 -14.09 -3.73 -4.77
CA GLY A 8 -14.65 -4.42 -5.92
C GLY A 8 -15.89 -3.70 -6.49
N LEU A 9 -16.78 -3.22 -5.61
CA LEU A 9 -17.96 -2.46 -6.02
C LEU A 9 -17.61 -1.13 -6.70
N ARG A 10 -16.60 -0.40 -6.21
CA ARG A 10 -16.15 0.85 -6.84
C ARG A 10 -15.55 0.61 -8.22
N VAL A 11 -14.70 -0.42 -8.36
CA VAL A 11 -14.11 -0.81 -9.65
C VAL A 11 -15.22 -1.18 -10.64
N ALA A 12 -16.17 -2.01 -10.21
CA ALA A 12 -17.32 -2.39 -11.02
C ALA A 12 -18.16 -1.17 -11.43
N THR A 13 -18.45 -0.27 -10.49
CA THR A 13 -19.23 0.95 -10.78
C THR A 13 -18.51 1.88 -11.75
N ALA A 14 -17.20 2.08 -11.56
CA ALA A 14 -16.38 2.94 -12.43
C ALA A 14 -16.34 2.43 -13.89
N MET A 15 -16.40 1.12 -14.10
CA MET A 15 -16.43 0.52 -15.43
C MET A 15 -17.85 0.43 -16.01
N THR A 16 -18.82 -0.03 -15.23
CA THR A 16 -20.18 -0.35 -15.70
C THR A 16 -20.97 0.90 -16.03
N VAL A 17 -20.86 1.98 -15.24
CA VAL A 17 -21.68 3.20 -15.45
C VAL A 17 -21.41 3.82 -16.84
N PRO A 18 -20.15 4.12 -17.25
CA PRO A 18 -19.91 4.64 -18.59
C PRO A 18 -20.38 3.70 -19.72
N LEU A 19 -20.27 2.38 -19.51
CA LEU A 19 -20.70 1.39 -20.51
C LEU A 19 -22.22 1.32 -20.66
N VAL A 20 -22.97 1.34 -19.56
CA VAL A 20 -24.44 1.37 -19.58
C VAL A 20 -24.92 2.68 -20.20
N VAL A 21 -24.32 3.82 -19.84
CA VAL A 21 -24.63 5.12 -20.46
C VAL A 21 -24.33 5.08 -21.97
N GLY A 22 -23.20 4.49 -22.37
CA GLY A 22 -22.84 4.25 -23.78
C GLY A 22 -23.85 3.42 -24.54
N TRP A 23 -24.35 2.35 -23.91
CA TRP A 23 -25.35 1.48 -24.47
C TRP A 23 -26.70 2.18 -24.64
N VAL A 24 -27.19 2.89 -23.61
CA VAL A 24 -28.46 3.62 -23.64
C VAL A 24 -28.42 4.77 -24.65
N LEU A 25 -27.35 5.56 -24.67
CA LEU A 25 -27.20 6.70 -25.57
C LEU A 25 -26.78 6.29 -27.00
N ARG A 26 -26.58 4.99 -27.26
CA ARG A 26 -26.06 4.47 -28.53
C ARG A 26 -24.73 5.11 -28.95
N ARG A 27 -23.88 5.43 -27.96
CA ARG A 27 -22.55 6.04 -28.13
C ARG A 27 -21.47 5.01 -27.78
N PRO A 28 -21.00 4.18 -28.74
CA PRO A 28 -20.00 3.15 -28.49
C PRO A 28 -18.63 3.72 -28.06
N GLU A 29 -18.37 5.00 -28.33
CA GLU A 29 -17.17 5.71 -27.92
C GLU A 29 -16.99 5.77 -26.39
N LEU A 30 -18.07 5.66 -25.61
CA LEU A 30 -18.01 5.69 -24.14
C LEU A 30 -17.28 4.47 -23.52
N VAL A 31 -16.92 3.46 -24.32
CA VAL A 31 -15.98 2.40 -23.91
C VAL A 31 -14.65 2.98 -23.44
N TRP A 32 -14.18 4.09 -24.03
CA TRP A 32 -12.93 4.75 -23.62
C TRP A 32 -13.03 5.37 -22.23
N ALA A 33 -14.20 5.89 -21.86
CA ALA A 33 -14.47 6.33 -20.49
C ALA A 33 -14.53 5.15 -19.50
N GLY A 34 -15.14 4.03 -19.90
CA GLY A 34 -15.13 2.80 -19.10
C GLY A 34 -13.71 2.26 -18.84
N LEU A 35 -12.85 2.26 -19.87
CA LEU A 35 -11.43 1.90 -19.74
C LEU A 35 -10.67 2.86 -18.84
N GLY A 36 -10.89 4.17 -18.99
CA GLY A 36 -10.32 5.20 -18.12
C GLY A 36 -10.68 4.96 -16.66
N GLY A 37 -11.96 4.77 -16.37
CA GLY A 37 -12.44 4.51 -15.01
C GLY A 37 -11.86 3.22 -14.42
N TRP A 38 -11.91 2.11 -15.16
CA TRP A 38 -11.41 0.81 -14.71
C TRP A 38 -9.91 0.83 -14.39
N LEU A 39 -9.08 1.30 -15.33
CA LEU A 39 -7.62 1.32 -15.15
C LEU A 39 -7.21 2.34 -14.08
N THR A 40 -7.95 3.44 -13.93
CA THR A 40 -7.67 4.43 -12.89
C THR A 40 -7.94 3.87 -11.50
N MET A 41 -8.99 3.06 -11.34
CA MET A 41 -9.24 2.35 -10.09
C MET A 41 -8.16 1.29 -9.79
N LEU A 42 -7.58 0.64 -10.80
CA LEU A 42 -6.44 -0.27 -10.60
C LEU A 42 -5.14 0.45 -10.22
N SER A 43 -5.03 1.74 -10.54
CA SER A 43 -3.90 2.58 -10.17
C SER A 43 -3.99 3.14 -8.75
N ASP A 44 -5.12 2.94 -8.06
CA ASP A 44 -5.33 3.44 -6.69
C ASP A 44 -4.40 2.69 -5.70
N PRO A 45 -3.39 3.35 -5.11
CA PRO A 45 -2.47 2.72 -4.17
C PRO A 45 -3.10 2.43 -2.80
N GLY A 46 -4.33 2.89 -2.56
CA GLY A 46 -4.92 2.90 -1.25
C GLY A 46 -4.44 4.09 -0.40
N GLY A 47 -4.75 4.08 0.89
CA GLY A 47 -4.29 5.11 1.83
C GLY A 47 -5.03 6.47 1.73
N PRO A 48 -4.39 7.58 2.16
CA PRO A 48 -5.02 8.90 2.28
C PRO A 48 -5.55 9.52 0.97
N TYR A 49 -6.55 10.39 1.04
CA TYR A 49 -7.15 11.06 -0.13
C TYR A 49 -6.17 11.77 -1.08
N PRO A 50 -5.24 12.63 -0.60
CA PRO A 50 -4.38 13.37 -1.52
C PRO A 50 -3.42 12.44 -2.27
N THR A 51 -2.98 11.34 -1.65
CA THR A 51 -2.11 10.36 -2.31
C THR A 51 -2.86 9.56 -3.35
N ARG A 52 -4.09 9.11 -3.04
CA ARG A 52 -4.98 8.47 -4.02
C ARG A 52 -5.25 9.38 -5.20
N ALA A 53 -5.73 10.60 -4.93
CA ALA A 53 -6.06 11.57 -5.97
C ALA A 53 -4.83 11.96 -6.81
N ALA A 54 -3.66 12.13 -6.20
CA ALA A 54 -2.42 12.42 -6.93
C ALA A 54 -1.95 11.24 -7.79
N ALA A 55 -1.96 10.01 -7.26
CA ALA A 55 -1.56 8.82 -8.01
C ALA A 55 -2.53 8.53 -9.17
N MET A 56 -3.83 8.51 -8.88
CA MET A 56 -4.89 8.30 -9.87
C MET A 56 -4.94 9.44 -10.90
N GLY A 57 -4.69 10.69 -10.48
CA GLY A 57 -4.59 11.85 -11.36
C GLY A 57 -3.35 11.80 -12.26
N THR A 58 -2.20 11.34 -11.72
CA THR A 58 -0.97 11.11 -12.50
C THR A 58 -1.22 10.04 -13.55
N PHE A 59 -1.86 8.93 -13.17
CA PHE A 59 -2.29 7.91 -14.12
C PHE A 59 -3.26 8.44 -15.16
N ALA A 60 -4.25 9.25 -14.78
CA ALA A 60 -5.21 9.84 -15.71
C ALA A 60 -4.51 10.67 -16.80
N LEU A 61 -3.53 11.49 -16.42
CA LEU A 61 -2.74 12.29 -17.35
C LEU A 61 -1.83 11.42 -18.25
N MET A 62 -1.09 10.48 -17.65
CA MET A 62 -0.22 9.56 -18.39
C MET A 62 -1.01 8.67 -19.35
N GLY A 63 -2.14 8.13 -18.89
CA GLY A 63 -3.05 7.30 -19.67
C GLY A 63 -3.71 8.07 -20.82
N ALA A 64 -4.07 9.35 -20.60
CA ALA A 64 -4.58 10.21 -21.67
C ALA A 64 -3.51 10.48 -22.74
N LEU A 65 -2.27 10.78 -22.32
CA LEU A 65 -1.14 10.95 -23.23
C LEU A 65 -0.84 9.67 -24.01
N ALA A 66 -0.84 8.52 -23.33
CA ALA A 66 -0.70 7.20 -23.94
C ALA A 66 -1.81 6.93 -24.96
N THR A 67 -3.05 7.25 -24.62
CA THR A 67 -4.22 7.06 -25.49
C THR A 67 -4.11 7.89 -26.77
N PHE A 68 -3.73 9.15 -26.63
CA PHE A 68 -3.56 10.07 -27.73
C PHE A 68 -2.36 9.70 -28.62
N ALA A 69 -1.21 9.45 -28.01
CA ALA A 69 0.02 9.11 -28.73
C ALA A 69 -0.11 7.76 -29.44
N GLY A 70 -0.62 6.73 -28.78
CA GLY A 70 -0.79 5.39 -29.37
C GLY A 70 -1.83 5.38 -30.49
N GLY A 71 -2.93 6.14 -30.37
CA GLY A 71 -3.93 6.29 -31.43
C GLY A 71 -3.34 6.86 -32.72
N LEU A 72 -2.51 7.90 -32.62
CA LEU A 72 -1.81 8.50 -33.75
C LEU A 72 -0.68 7.61 -34.28
N ALA A 73 0.13 7.04 -33.39
CA ALA A 73 1.28 6.22 -33.77
C ALA A 73 0.85 4.93 -34.48
N GLY A 74 -0.30 4.36 -34.11
CA GLY A 74 -0.85 3.17 -34.76
C GLY A 74 -1.19 3.36 -36.25
N LEU A 75 -1.27 4.59 -36.76
CA LEU A 75 -1.55 4.86 -38.18
C LEU A 75 -0.43 4.36 -39.10
N THR A 76 0.81 4.28 -38.60
CA THR A 76 1.94 3.76 -39.38
C THR A 76 2.86 2.89 -38.51
N PRO A 77 3.32 1.71 -39.00
CA PRO A 77 4.24 0.87 -38.24
C PRO A 77 5.53 1.61 -37.82
N TRP A 78 5.99 2.52 -38.68
CA TRP A 78 7.18 3.35 -38.45
C TRP A 78 7.03 4.35 -37.31
N ALA A 79 5.80 4.78 -36.98
CA ALA A 79 5.52 5.62 -35.81
C ALA A 79 5.19 4.78 -34.57
N ALA A 80 4.49 3.65 -34.72
CA ALA A 80 4.13 2.76 -33.62
C ALA A 80 5.37 2.19 -32.90
N ILE A 81 6.35 1.67 -33.64
CA ILE A 81 7.57 1.08 -33.08
C ILE A 81 8.34 2.05 -32.15
N PRO A 82 8.75 3.26 -32.59
CA PRO A 82 9.48 4.18 -31.73
C PRO A 82 8.62 4.73 -30.59
N THR A 83 7.29 4.87 -30.80
CA THR A 83 6.36 5.31 -29.74
C THR A 83 6.30 4.27 -28.63
N LEU A 84 6.02 3.01 -28.97
CA LEU A 84 6.01 1.90 -28.01
C LEU A 84 7.35 1.76 -27.27
N PHE A 85 8.48 1.82 -27.98
CA PHE A 85 9.80 1.74 -27.36
C PHE A 85 10.02 2.87 -26.34
N THR A 86 9.70 4.10 -26.73
CA THR A 86 9.89 5.30 -25.89
C THR A 86 8.98 5.26 -24.67
N PHE A 87 7.70 4.95 -24.85
CA PHE A 87 6.75 4.82 -23.73
C PHE A 87 7.13 3.66 -22.81
N ALA A 88 7.57 2.53 -23.36
CA ALA A 88 8.01 1.39 -22.56
C ALA A 88 9.23 1.75 -21.70
N MET A 89 10.20 2.48 -22.25
CA MET A 89 11.34 3.00 -21.49
C MET A 89 10.89 3.95 -20.37
N ILE A 90 10.09 4.97 -20.70
CA ILE A 90 9.63 5.98 -19.73
C ILE A 90 8.80 5.34 -18.61
N CYS A 91 7.81 4.52 -18.97
CA CYS A 91 6.92 3.86 -18.02
C CYS A 91 7.68 2.88 -17.11
N SER A 92 8.71 2.22 -17.62
CA SER A 92 9.54 1.32 -16.82
C SER A 92 10.49 2.07 -15.89
N LEU A 93 11.03 3.22 -16.30
CA LEU A 93 11.91 4.05 -15.46
C LEU A 93 11.17 4.77 -14.33
N ILE A 94 9.89 5.10 -14.51
CA ILE A 94 9.05 5.71 -13.47
C ILE A 94 8.95 4.81 -12.21
N ARG A 95 9.20 3.50 -12.33
CA ARG A 95 9.31 2.55 -11.22
C ARG A 95 10.30 2.97 -10.14
N VAL A 96 11.31 3.79 -10.46
CA VAL A 96 12.29 4.33 -9.51
C VAL A 96 11.62 5.08 -8.35
N TYR A 97 10.43 5.66 -8.58
CA TYR A 97 9.65 6.35 -7.57
C TYR A 97 8.79 5.41 -6.68
N GLY A 98 8.95 4.10 -6.81
CA GLY A 98 8.29 3.08 -5.97
C GLY A 98 7.19 2.28 -6.68
N ASP A 99 6.54 1.39 -5.92
CA ASP A 99 5.60 0.40 -6.46
C ASP A 99 4.31 1.00 -7.04
N THR A 100 3.85 2.13 -6.48
CA THR A 100 2.70 2.87 -7.03
C THR A 100 3.03 3.39 -8.42
N ALA A 101 4.21 4.02 -8.56
CA ALA A 101 4.68 4.55 -9.83
C ALA A 101 4.92 3.43 -10.86
N ALA A 102 5.42 2.28 -10.43
CA ALA A 102 5.54 1.08 -11.28
C ALA A 102 4.18 0.61 -11.82
N THR A 103 3.16 0.58 -10.96
CA THR A 103 1.79 0.19 -11.35
C THR A 103 1.21 1.18 -12.35
N ILE A 104 1.35 2.49 -12.10
CA ILE A 104 0.94 3.55 -13.03
C ILE A 104 1.63 3.37 -14.39
N GLY A 105 2.94 3.13 -14.39
CA GLY A 105 3.72 2.90 -15.61
C GLY A 105 3.22 1.70 -16.42
N VAL A 106 3.00 0.56 -15.77
CA VAL A 106 2.50 -0.65 -16.45
C VAL A 106 1.10 -0.44 -17.03
N LEU A 107 0.20 0.23 -16.30
CA LEU A 107 -1.16 0.52 -16.77
C LEU A 107 -1.14 1.53 -17.93
N ALA A 108 -0.29 2.56 -17.88
CA ALA A 108 -0.13 3.53 -18.95
C ALA A 108 0.45 2.89 -20.22
N LEU A 109 1.46 2.02 -20.07
CA LEU A 109 2.04 1.25 -21.17
C LEU A 109 1.02 0.27 -21.78
N THR A 110 0.16 -0.32 -20.96
CA THR A 110 -0.97 -1.14 -21.44
C THR A 110 -1.90 -0.31 -22.32
N MET A 111 -2.14 0.95 -21.96
CA MET A 111 -2.99 1.85 -22.75
C MET A 111 -2.38 2.21 -24.10
N VAL A 112 -1.06 2.41 -24.18
CA VAL A 112 -0.35 2.58 -25.48
C VAL A 112 -0.59 1.37 -26.37
N CYS A 113 -0.40 0.16 -25.85
CA CYS A 113 -0.59 -1.07 -26.63
C CYS A 113 -2.03 -1.20 -27.16
N ILE A 114 -3.03 -0.92 -26.32
CA ILE A 114 -4.45 -0.99 -26.71
C ILE A 114 -4.78 0.03 -27.80
N THR A 115 -4.25 1.25 -27.69
CA THR A 115 -4.54 2.34 -28.64
C THR A 115 -3.80 2.21 -29.96
N GLU A 116 -2.56 1.71 -29.96
CA GLU A 116 -1.85 1.36 -31.20
C GLU A 116 -2.58 0.24 -31.97
N GLY A 117 -3.21 -0.69 -31.25
CA GLY A 117 -4.06 -1.72 -31.86
C GLY A 117 -5.39 -1.22 -32.43
N SER A 118 -5.75 0.04 -32.18
CA SER A 118 -6.97 0.69 -32.65
C SER A 118 -6.65 2.10 -33.18
N PRO A 119 -5.95 2.21 -34.32
CA PRO A 119 -5.44 3.48 -34.81
C PRO A 119 -6.57 4.49 -35.09
N ALA A 120 -6.26 5.77 -34.89
CA ALA A 120 -7.24 6.86 -35.01
C ALA A 120 -6.56 8.15 -35.47
N HIS A 121 -7.29 8.96 -36.23
CA HIS A 121 -6.81 10.28 -36.64
C HIS A 121 -6.82 11.26 -35.46
N LEU A 122 -6.27 12.47 -35.69
CA LEU A 122 -6.04 13.48 -34.64
C LEU A 122 -7.30 13.81 -33.82
N ALA A 123 -8.41 14.12 -34.50
CA ALA A 123 -9.66 14.49 -33.84
C ALA A 123 -10.21 13.34 -32.97
N ASP A 124 -10.24 12.12 -33.53
CA ASP A 124 -10.73 10.95 -32.83
C ASP A 124 -9.83 10.58 -31.64
N SER A 125 -8.51 10.68 -31.79
CA SER A 125 -7.55 10.43 -30.70
C SER A 125 -7.73 11.42 -29.55
N LEU A 126 -8.03 12.70 -29.85
CA LEU A 126 -8.37 13.70 -28.82
C LEU A 126 -9.68 13.37 -28.10
N VAL A 127 -10.72 12.98 -28.85
CA VAL A 127 -12.01 12.57 -28.27
C VAL A 127 -11.81 11.36 -27.36
N ARG A 128 -11.06 10.35 -27.80
CA ARG A 128 -10.76 9.15 -26.99
C ARG A 128 -10.00 9.49 -25.71
N ALA A 129 -8.98 10.36 -25.80
CA ALA A 129 -8.24 10.83 -24.63
C ALA A 129 -9.14 11.63 -23.67
N GLY A 130 -10.01 12.50 -24.18
CA GLY A 130 -10.97 13.26 -23.38
C GLY A 130 -11.99 12.35 -22.67
N LEU A 131 -12.51 11.34 -23.38
CA LEU A 131 -13.40 10.34 -22.79
C LEU A 131 -12.68 9.50 -21.72
N PHE A 132 -11.45 9.08 -21.98
CA PHE A 132 -10.62 8.40 -20.99
C PHE A 132 -10.46 9.24 -19.71
N VAL A 133 -10.09 10.52 -19.85
CA VAL A 133 -9.97 11.44 -18.71
C VAL A 133 -11.30 11.60 -17.97
N SER A 134 -12.42 11.71 -18.68
CA SER A 134 -13.74 11.81 -18.03
C SER A 134 -14.06 10.59 -17.17
N GLY A 135 -13.74 9.39 -17.65
CA GLY A 135 -13.87 8.15 -16.90
C GLY A 135 -12.92 8.09 -15.70
N SER A 136 -11.67 8.51 -15.87
CA SER A 136 -10.69 8.63 -14.78
C SER A 136 -11.13 9.59 -13.69
N LEU A 137 -11.67 10.77 -14.07
CA LEU A 137 -12.21 11.73 -13.12
C LEU A 137 -13.40 11.17 -12.36
N PHE A 138 -14.29 10.43 -13.03
CA PHE A 138 -15.38 9.73 -12.37
C PHE A 138 -14.87 8.68 -11.37
N ALA A 139 -13.86 7.90 -11.72
CA ALA A 139 -13.21 6.96 -10.81
C ALA A 139 -12.56 7.66 -9.60
N ILE A 140 -11.86 8.78 -9.81
CA ILE A 140 -11.27 9.59 -8.74
C ILE A 140 -12.39 10.12 -7.82
N LEU A 141 -13.48 10.62 -8.39
CA LEU A 141 -14.64 11.06 -7.60
C LEU A 141 -15.21 9.91 -6.78
N LEU A 142 -15.39 8.71 -7.34
CA LEU A 142 -15.86 7.54 -6.59
C LEU A 142 -14.89 7.12 -5.47
N ALA A 143 -13.58 7.17 -5.73
CA ALA A 143 -12.56 6.86 -4.74
C ALA A 143 -12.51 7.90 -3.61
N VAL A 144 -12.83 9.16 -3.90
CA VAL A 144 -12.79 10.28 -2.95
C VAL A 144 -14.13 10.51 -2.22
N ALA A 145 -15.27 10.28 -2.87
CA ALA A 145 -16.59 10.71 -2.40
C ALA A 145 -17.21 9.80 -1.32
N PHE A 146 -16.83 8.52 -1.23
CA PHE A 146 -17.54 7.52 -0.42
C PHE A 146 -16.98 7.27 0.99
N TRP A 147 -16.17 8.17 1.58
CA TRP A 147 -15.84 8.04 3.01
C TRP A 147 -15.71 9.38 3.75
N PRO A 148 -16.80 9.91 4.32
CA PRO A 148 -16.68 11.08 5.16
C PRO A 148 -16.00 10.66 6.48
N PHE A 149 -14.96 11.40 6.86
CA PHE A 149 -14.29 11.45 8.17
C PHE A 149 -13.08 10.53 8.45
N ARG A 150 -11.94 11.22 8.69
CA ARG A 150 -10.66 10.84 9.33
C ARG A 150 -9.51 10.29 8.45
N PRO A 151 -8.83 11.17 7.67
CA PRO A 151 -7.63 10.86 6.87
C PRO A 151 -6.45 10.21 7.61
N TYR A 152 -6.39 10.31 8.95
CA TYR A 152 -5.32 9.72 9.78
C TYR A 152 -5.75 8.44 10.50
N TYR A 153 -7.01 8.01 10.39
CA TYR A 153 -7.50 6.83 11.10
C TYR A 153 -6.70 5.55 10.82
N PRO A 154 -6.33 5.19 9.57
CA PRO A 154 -5.59 3.94 9.33
C PRO A 154 -4.19 3.97 9.97
N VAL A 155 -3.51 5.12 9.92
CA VAL A 155 -2.17 5.30 10.52
C VAL A 155 -2.29 5.28 12.05
N ARG A 156 -3.27 5.99 12.62
CA ARG A 156 -3.56 5.98 14.06
C ARG A 156 -3.90 4.57 14.55
N ALA A 157 -4.69 3.82 13.78
CA ALA A 157 -5.08 2.46 14.11
C ALA A 157 -3.89 1.49 14.03
N ALA A 158 -3.01 1.62 13.03
CA ALA A 158 -1.80 0.81 12.92
C ALA A 158 -0.85 1.04 14.11
N VAL A 159 -0.58 2.31 14.44
CA VAL A 159 0.24 2.66 15.62
C VAL A 159 -0.47 2.21 16.91
N ALA A 160 -1.76 2.44 17.09
CA ALA A 160 -2.48 1.95 18.27
C ALA A 160 -2.43 0.41 18.41
N THR A 161 -2.47 -0.32 17.29
CA THR A 161 -2.36 -1.79 17.29
C THR A 161 -1.00 -2.26 17.78
N SER A 162 0.09 -1.58 17.42
CA SER A 162 1.42 -1.93 17.95
C SER A 162 1.54 -1.63 19.44
N TRP A 163 0.98 -0.51 19.92
CA TRP A 163 0.92 -0.19 21.35
C TRP A 163 0.15 -1.26 22.15
N MET A 164 -1.00 -1.72 21.64
CA MET A 164 -1.76 -2.83 22.25
C MET A 164 -0.96 -4.14 22.28
N ALA A 165 -0.25 -4.48 21.19
CA ALA A 165 0.55 -5.70 21.13
C ALA A 165 1.72 -5.71 22.14
N VAL A 166 2.35 -4.57 22.39
CA VAL A 166 3.35 -4.44 23.48
C VAL A 166 2.66 -4.51 24.86
N GLY A 167 1.45 -3.95 24.98
CA GLY A 167 0.59 -4.09 26.15
C GLY A 167 0.26 -5.54 26.50
N ASP A 168 0.04 -6.40 25.49
CA ASP A 168 -0.18 -7.83 25.65
C ASP A 168 1.06 -8.56 26.20
N VAL A 169 2.25 -8.17 25.75
CA VAL A 169 3.51 -8.70 26.29
C VAL A 169 3.63 -8.37 27.78
N ALA A 170 3.37 -7.11 28.16
CA ALA A 170 3.40 -6.68 29.57
C ALA A 170 2.34 -7.38 30.42
N ALA A 171 1.11 -7.55 29.92
CA ALA A 171 0.03 -8.27 30.61
C ALA A 171 0.36 -9.75 30.83
N ALA A 172 0.90 -10.41 29.81
CA ALA A 172 1.34 -11.80 29.92
C ALA A 172 2.50 -11.92 30.91
N ALA A 173 3.47 -11.03 30.84
CA ALA A 173 4.60 -11.01 31.76
C ALA A 173 4.17 -10.81 33.22
N ALA A 174 3.18 -9.95 33.50
CA ALA A 174 2.62 -9.79 34.84
C ALA A 174 2.06 -11.12 35.40
N LYS A 175 1.43 -11.94 34.55
CA LYS A 175 0.97 -13.29 34.92
C LYS A 175 2.13 -14.25 35.14
N VAL A 176 3.17 -14.20 34.31
CA VAL A 176 4.38 -15.04 34.49
C VAL A 176 5.09 -14.69 35.81
N ALA A 177 5.14 -13.41 36.19
CA ALA A 177 5.74 -12.96 37.45
C ALA A 177 5.04 -13.52 38.70
N SER A 178 3.77 -13.95 38.60
CA SER A 178 3.06 -14.64 39.70
C SER A 178 3.49 -16.10 39.90
N SER A 179 4.23 -16.68 38.96
CA SER A 179 4.73 -18.07 39.01
C SER A 179 6.12 -18.18 38.34
N PRO A 180 7.16 -17.54 38.92
CA PRO A 180 8.46 -17.39 38.26
C PRO A 180 9.20 -18.69 37.96
N ALA A 181 8.96 -19.73 38.75
CA ALA A 181 9.66 -21.01 38.65
C ALA A 181 9.29 -21.84 37.40
N ASP A 182 8.25 -21.46 36.67
CA ASP A 182 7.76 -22.19 35.50
C ASP A 182 8.40 -21.68 34.20
N ALA A 183 9.42 -22.38 33.72
CA ALA A 183 10.14 -22.04 32.49
C ALA A 183 9.22 -22.02 31.25
N ALA A 184 8.19 -22.88 31.19
CA ALA A 184 7.27 -22.93 30.05
C ALA A 184 6.42 -21.64 29.97
N LYS A 185 6.12 -21.01 31.11
CA LYS A 185 5.44 -19.70 31.14
C LYS A 185 6.31 -18.59 30.56
N TRP A 186 7.63 -18.60 30.80
CA TRP A 186 8.55 -17.63 30.19
C TRP A 186 8.64 -17.82 28.67
N GLU A 187 8.67 -19.06 28.18
CA GLU A 187 8.67 -19.36 26.75
C GLU A 187 7.39 -18.89 26.04
N SER A 188 6.26 -18.86 26.75
CA SER A 188 4.98 -18.36 26.20
C SER A 188 5.01 -16.87 25.80
N LEU A 189 5.98 -16.09 26.29
CA LEU A 189 6.15 -14.67 25.94
C LEU A 189 6.80 -14.46 24.56
N VAL A 190 7.55 -15.44 24.06
CA VAL A 190 8.27 -15.36 22.76
C VAL A 190 7.34 -15.05 21.58
N PRO A 191 6.22 -15.79 21.36
CA PRO A 191 5.31 -15.49 20.27
C PRO A 191 4.66 -14.10 20.38
N LEU A 192 4.37 -13.63 21.60
CA LEU A 192 3.82 -12.29 21.83
C LEU A 192 4.83 -11.19 21.48
N ARG A 193 6.11 -11.36 21.86
CA ARG A 193 7.19 -10.43 21.49
C ARG A 193 7.40 -10.38 19.98
N ARG A 194 7.35 -11.53 19.30
CA ARG A 194 7.40 -11.59 17.83
C ARG A 194 6.22 -10.84 17.22
N ARG A 195 4.99 -11.07 17.72
CA ARG A 195 3.79 -10.38 17.25
C ARG A 195 3.89 -8.86 17.44
N ALA A 196 4.40 -8.41 18.58
CA ALA A 196 4.62 -6.99 18.85
C ALA A 196 5.58 -6.36 17.83
N ARG A 197 6.70 -7.04 17.51
CA ARG A 197 7.64 -6.57 16.48
C ARG A 197 7.00 -6.52 15.09
N GLU A 198 6.25 -7.56 14.71
CA GLU A 198 5.51 -7.58 13.43
C GLU A 198 4.55 -6.38 13.32
N THR A 199 3.76 -6.12 14.36
CA THR A 199 2.85 -4.95 14.36
C THR A 199 3.58 -3.61 14.38
N LEU A 200 4.80 -3.56 14.92
CA LEU A 200 5.63 -2.36 14.93
C LEU A 200 6.17 -2.05 13.52
N GLU A 201 6.60 -3.07 12.78
CA GLU A 201 6.97 -2.91 11.36
C GLU A 201 5.74 -2.53 10.50
N ASP A 202 4.57 -3.12 10.75
CA ASP A 202 3.31 -2.71 10.08
C ASP A 202 3.00 -1.21 10.33
N ALA A 203 3.20 -0.73 11.56
CA ALA A 203 3.03 0.67 11.92
C ALA A 203 4.07 1.58 11.25
N ARG A 204 5.32 1.11 11.13
CA ARG A 204 6.40 1.81 10.42
C ARG A 204 6.08 1.99 8.94
N GLU A 205 5.60 0.94 8.27
CA GLU A 205 5.16 1.02 6.87
C GLU A 205 4.00 1.99 6.70
N ALA A 206 3.00 1.94 7.58
CA ALA A 206 1.87 2.86 7.57
C ALA A 206 2.29 4.33 7.76
N LEU A 207 3.26 4.59 8.64
CA LEU A 207 3.86 5.91 8.84
C LEU A 207 4.69 6.38 7.64
N ALA A 208 5.49 5.49 7.05
CA ALA A 208 6.30 5.79 5.86
C ALA A 208 5.41 6.18 4.67
N VAL A 209 4.33 5.43 4.41
CA VAL A 209 3.35 5.75 3.37
C VAL A 209 2.66 7.09 3.65
N ALA A 210 2.30 7.36 4.91
CA ALA A 210 1.68 8.62 5.30
C ALA A 210 2.60 9.84 5.12
N ARG A 211 3.92 9.67 5.32
CA ARG A 211 4.95 10.72 5.18
C ARG A 211 5.37 10.92 3.72
N ALA A 212 5.52 9.85 2.94
CA ALA A 212 5.84 9.89 1.51
C ALA A 212 4.79 10.70 0.71
N GLY A 213 3.54 10.69 1.15
CA GLY A 213 2.45 11.46 0.55
C GLY A 213 2.41 12.96 0.85
N ARG A 214 3.24 13.47 1.77
CA ARG A 214 3.16 14.85 2.27
C ARG A 214 4.55 15.43 2.56
N HIS A 215 5.10 16.19 1.60
CA HIS A 215 6.27 17.06 1.81
C HIS A 215 5.89 18.36 2.54
N GLY A 216 5.17 18.25 3.66
CA GLY A 216 4.72 19.37 4.48
C GLY A 216 4.08 18.85 5.76
N GLU A 217 4.79 19.00 6.88
CA GLU A 217 4.39 18.43 8.17
C GLU A 217 3.16 19.14 8.77
N THR A 218 2.12 18.37 9.06
CA THR A 218 1.11 18.71 10.06
C THR A 218 1.56 18.16 11.41
N GLY A 219 1.53 18.95 12.48
CA GLY A 219 2.00 18.54 13.82
C GLY A 219 1.42 17.22 14.37
N ARG A 220 0.28 16.74 13.87
CA ARG A 220 -0.31 15.43 14.23
C ARG A 220 0.43 14.22 13.66
N GLY A 221 0.96 14.30 12.43
CA GLY A 221 1.73 13.20 11.84
C GLY A 221 3.06 13.02 12.55
N PHE A 222 3.64 14.14 13.00
CA PHE A 222 4.86 14.19 13.80
C PHE A 222 4.69 13.51 15.16
N GLN A 223 3.59 13.78 15.88
CA GLN A 223 3.33 13.13 17.17
C GLN A 223 3.12 11.60 17.05
N LEU A 224 2.56 11.11 15.93
CA LEU A 224 2.45 9.66 15.69
C LEU A 224 3.82 9.00 15.45
N LEU A 225 4.76 9.72 14.84
CA LEU A 225 6.13 9.25 14.64
C LEU A 225 6.89 9.20 15.98
N VAL A 226 6.78 10.25 16.80
CA VAL A 226 7.34 10.25 18.15
C VAL A 226 6.77 9.08 18.97
N LEU A 227 5.47 8.82 18.88
CA LEU A 227 4.85 7.67 19.56
C LEU A 227 5.32 6.32 19.01
N TYR A 228 5.69 6.22 17.73
CA TYR A 228 6.32 5.02 17.19
C TYR A 228 7.74 4.84 17.75
N GLU A 229 8.55 5.89 17.77
CA GLU A 229 9.94 5.85 18.26
C GLU A 229 9.99 5.48 19.75
N ILE A 230 9.10 6.07 20.55
CA ILE A 230 8.99 5.74 21.98
C ILE A 230 8.61 4.27 22.16
N LEU A 231 7.67 3.74 21.36
CA LEU A 231 7.27 2.33 21.46
C LEU A 231 8.40 1.37 21.05
N GLU A 232 9.21 1.73 20.05
CA GLU A 232 10.35 0.92 19.62
C GLU A 232 11.40 0.81 20.73
N LEU A 233 11.69 1.92 21.42
CA LEU A 233 12.59 1.94 22.58
C LEU A 233 11.99 1.12 23.74
N LEU A 234 10.70 1.33 24.02
CA LEU A 234 9.97 0.65 25.10
C LEU A 234 9.91 -0.85 24.91
N LEU A 235 9.73 -1.34 23.68
CA LEU A 235 9.78 -2.77 23.40
C LEU A 235 11.17 -3.37 23.72
N GLY A 236 12.24 -2.61 23.45
CA GLY A 236 13.62 -2.99 23.78
C GLY A 236 13.88 -3.03 25.28
N ASP A 237 13.48 -1.99 26.00
CA ASP A 237 13.67 -1.89 27.46
C ASP A 237 12.78 -2.88 28.23
N LEU A 238 11.53 -3.10 27.76
CA LEU A 238 10.68 -4.17 28.29
C LEU A 238 11.30 -5.55 28.05
N ALA A 239 11.86 -5.81 26.86
CA ALA A 239 12.56 -7.05 26.57
C ALA A 239 13.76 -7.28 27.51
N ALA A 240 14.57 -6.25 27.74
CA ALA A 240 15.71 -6.31 28.65
C ALA A 240 15.25 -6.54 30.11
N LEU A 241 14.17 -5.89 30.53
CA LEU A 241 13.57 -6.08 31.84
C LEU A 241 13.12 -7.53 32.04
N LEU A 242 12.38 -8.08 31.07
CA LEU A 242 11.90 -9.46 31.14
C LEU A 242 13.04 -10.47 31.17
N GLU A 243 14.12 -10.23 30.42
CA GLU A 243 15.29 -11.09 30.44
C GLU A 243 16.02 -11.04 31.80
N ALA A 244 16.13 -9.86 32.40
CA ALA A 244 16.71 -9.70 33.73
C ALA A 244 15.89 -10.44 34.82
N LEU A 245 14.56 -10.35 34.75
CA LEU A 245 13.66 -11.06 35.66
C LEU A 245 13.72 -12.58 35.46
N ARG A 246 13.76 -13.04 34.20
CA ARG A 246 13.94 -14.46 33.86
C ARG A 246 15.27 -14.99 34.40
N ALA A 247 16.36 -14.27 34.18
CA ALA A 247 17.68 -14.67 34.64
C ALA A 247 17.75 -14.77 36.17
N GLY A 248 17.07 -13.88 36.90
CA GLY A 248 16.90 -13.97 38.35
C GLY A 248 16.11 -15.23 38.75
N ALA A 249 14.99 -15.49 38.08
CA ALA A 249 14.18 -16.68 38.32
C ALA A 249 14.94 -18.00 38.07
N GLU A 250 15.75 -18.07 37.01
CA GLU A 250 16.62 -19.23 36.71
C GLU A 250 17.70 -19.45 37.78
N ARG A 251 18.18 -18.38 38.43
CA ARG A 251 19.08 -18.45 39.59
C ARG A 251 18.34 -18.73 40.91
N ASN A 252 17.03 -18.98 40.86
CA ASN A 252 16.17 -19.20 42.02
C ASN A 252 16.16 -17.99 42.99
N GLU A 253 16.42 -16.79 42.48
CA GLU A 253 16.31 -15.54 43.23
C GLU A 253 14.83 -15.16 43.35
N PRO A 254 14.35 -14.68 44.51
CA PRO A 254 13.00 -14.18 44.63
C PRO A 254 12.82 -12.97 43.70
N LEU A 255 11.76 -12.99 42.90
CA LEU A 255 11.38 -11.81 42.12
C LEU A 255 11.14 -10.62 43.05
N PRO A 256 11.42 -9.38 42.59
CA PRO A 256 11.12 -8.19 43.37
C PRO A 256 9.64 -8.17 43.79
N PRO A 257 9.35 -7.78 45.05
CA PRO A 257 7.97 -7.57 45.48
C PRO A 257 7.32 -6.54 44.55
N HIS A 258 6.06 -6.76 44.18
CA HIS A 258 5.28 -5.91 43.26
C HIS A 258 5.74 -5.89 41.79
N ALA A 259 6.70 -6.71 41.35
CA ALA A 259 7.10 -6.76 39.94
C ALA A 259 5.93 -7.11 38.98
N GLY A 260 5.05 -8.02 39.40
CA GLY A 260 3.85 -8.38 38.64
C GLY A 260 2.83 -7.24 38.56
N GLU A 261 2.63 -6.50 39.65
CA GLU A 261 1.76 -5.32 39.69
C GLU A 261 2.32 -4.20 38.80
N ALA A 262 3.63 -3.94 38.88
CA ALA A 262 4.33 -2.99 38.02
C ALA A 262 4.14 -3.31 36.53
N LEU A 263 4.29 -4.57 36.12
CA LEU A 263 4.06 -5.00 34.73
C LEU A 263 2.58 -4.88 34.31
N ALA A 264 1.65 -5.12 35.23
CA ALA A 264 0.23 -4.89 34.97
C ALA A 264 -0.08 -3.40 34.77
N ASP A 265 0.58 -2.51 35.52
CA ASP A 265 0.45 -1.06 35.38
C ASP A 265 1.02 -0.55 34.06
N VAL A 266 2.16 -1.10 33.61
CA VAL A 266 2.70 -0.86 32.27
C VAL A 266 1.67 -1.24 31.22
N SER A 267 1.09 -2.44 31.29
CA SER A 267 0.08 -2.90 30.33
C SER A 267 -1.11 -1.94 30.27
N ARG A 268 -1.67 -1.56 31.42
CA ARG A 268 -2.80 -0.61 31.50
C ARG A 268 -2.46 0.74 30.85
N ALA A 269 -1.26 1.27 31.08
CA ALA A 269 -0.83 2.53 30.47
C ALA A 269 -0.69 2.43 28.94
N LEU A 270 -0.12 1.34 28.43
CA LEU A 270 0.04 1.10 26.98
C LEU A 270 -1.33 1.00 26.27
N TYR A 271 -2.28 0.28 26.88
CA TYR A 271 -3.65 0.17 26.38
C TYR A 271 -4.36 1.52 26.37
N ALA A 272 -4.22 2.31 27.44
CA ALA A 272 -4.82 3.63 27.52
C ALA A 272 -4.23 4.62 26.49
N ILE A 273 -2.91 4.53 26.22
CA ILE A 273 -2.27 5.30 25.14
C ILE A 273 -2.84 4.89 23.78
N ALA A 274 -2.98 3.59 23.50
CA ALA A 274 -3.54 3.09 22.25
C ALA A 274 -4.99 3.52 22.03
N GLU A 275 -5.83 3.44 23.06
CA GLU A 275 -7.22 3.91 23.03
C GLU A 275 -7.27 5.42 22.79
N ALA A 276 -6.42 6.18 23.50
CA ALA A 276 -6.34 7.62 23.37
C ALA A 276 -5.86 8.10 21.99
N MET A 277 -5.07 7.28 21.30
CA MET A 277 -4.68 7.50 19.92
C MET A 277 -5.84 7.33 18.95
N VAL A 278 -6.88 6.55 19.22
CA VAL A 278 -7.97 6.25 18.27
C VAL A 278 -9.23 7.06 18.58
N GLU A 279 -9.55 7.25 19.86
CA GLU A 279 -10.72 7.99 20.31
C GLU A 279 -10.48 9.51 20.42
N GLU A 280 -11.41 10.30 19.87
CA GLU A 280 -11.39 11.78 19.91
C GLU A 280 -12.21 12.37 21.08
N GLY A 281 -12.66 11.54 22.03
CA GLY A 281 -13.46 11.95 23.19
C GLY A 281 -12.63 12.32 24.44
N PRO A 282 -13.27 12.88 25.48
CA PRO A 282 -12.64 13.09 26.79
C PRO A 282 -12.31 11.73 27.43
N SER A 283 -11.05 11.31 27.29
CA SER A 283 -10.50 10.18 28.04
C SER A 283 -10.18 10.60 29.46
N GLU A 284 -10.34 9.69 30.41
CA GLU A 284 -9.79 9.86 31.76
C GLU A 284 -8.29 10.16 31.71
N ALA A 285 -7.81 10.93 32.68
CA ALA A 285 -6.40 11.27 32.79
C ALA A 285 -5.57 10.00 33.02
N VAL A 286 -4.84 9.58 32.01
CA VAL A 286 -3.95 8.42 32.10
C VAL A 286 -2.74 8.82 32.93
N VAL A 287 -2.54 8.13 34.06
CA VAL A 287 -1.42 8.38 34.97
C VAL A 287 -0.28 7.42 34.63
N ALA A 288 0.92 7.97 34.41
CA ALA A 288 2.12 7.16 34.22
C ALA A 288 2.37 6.28 35.46
N PRO A 289 2.72 4.99 35.29
CA PRO A 289 3.05 4.13 36.42
C PRO A 289 4.25 4.71 37.18
N ARG A 290 4.18 4.65 38.52
CA ARG A 290 5.29 5.01 39.40
C ARG A 290 5.85 3.74 40.01
N PHE A 291 7.11 3.49 39.74
CA PHE A 291 7.81 2.32 40.25
C PHE A 291 8.58 2.70 41.52
N ASP A 292 8.55 1.80 42.50
CA ASP A 292 9.37 1.93 43.70
C ASP A 292 10.84 1.65 43.37
N ALA A 293 11.76 2.41 43.99
CA ALA A 293 13.20 2.24 43.85
C ALA A 293 13.69 0.88 44.39
N SER A 294 12.85 0.16 45.15
CA SER A 294 13.12 -1.18 45.68
C SER A 294 13.06 -2.30 44.63
N LEU A 295 12.54 -2.05 43.43
CA LEU A 295 12.49 -3.03 42.35
C LEU A 295 13.90 -3.30 41.81
N ASN A 296 14.29 -4.56 41.59
CA ASN A 296 15.55 -4.91 40.91
C ASN A 296 15.23 -5.63 39.59
N PRO A 297 15.60 -5.09 38.41
CA PRO A 297 16.43 -3.90 38.17
C PRO A 297 15.64 -2.58 38.10
N ALA A 298 15.80 -1.71 39.11
CA ALA A 298 15.10 -0.42 39.25
C ALA A 298 15.26 0.46 38.01
N VAL A 299 16.46 0.44 37.42
CA VAL A 299 16.82 1.27 36.26
C VAL A 299 15.97 0.93 35.03
N LEU A 300 15.67 -0.35 34.79
CA LEU A 300 14.86 -0.75 33.64
C LEU A 300 13.39 -0.40 33.85
N PHE A 301 12.87 -0.59 35.06
CA PHE A 301 11.53 -0.10 35.41
C PHE A 301 11.43 1.42 35.26
N SER A 302 12.40 2.19 35.77
CA SER A 302 12.36 3.65 35.65
C SER A 302 12.40 4.13 34.19
N ARG A 303 13.19 3.48 33.33
CA ARG A 303 13.23 3.81 31.89
C ARG A 303 11.88 3.58 31.22
N VAL A 304 11.27 2.41 31.44
CA VAL A 304 9.92 2.10 30.92
C VAL A 304 8.88 3.12 31.42
N ALA A 305 8.94 3.53 32.69
CA ALA A 305 8.06 4.59 33.21
C ALA A 305 8.30 5.96 32.54
N ASP A 306 9.55 6.32 32.29
CA ASP A 306 9.89 7.60 31.67
C ASP A 306 9.45 7.65 30.21
N GLU A 307 9.60 6.55 29.46
CA GLU A 307 9.08 6.41 28.08
C GLU A 307 7.56 6.53 28.03
N ILE A 308 6.85 5.84 28.93
CA ILE A 308 5.38 5.95 29.04
C ILE A 308 4.99 7.41 29.34
N ARG A 309 5.71 8.09 30.22
CA ARG A 309 5.46 9.51 30.53
C ARG A 309 5.66 10.41 29.31
N GLN A 310 6.72 10.17 28.53
CA GLN A 310 6.97 10.91 27.28
C GLN A 310 5.86 10.64 26.25
N ALA A 311 5.41 9.40 26.10
CA ALA A 311 4.32 9.04 25.19
C ALA A 311 3.00 9.72 25.57
N LEU A 312 2.70 9.81 26.87
CA LEU A 312 1.51 10.53 27.35
C LEU A 312 1.52 12.01 26.92
N HIS A 313 2.67 12.69 27.02
CA HIS A 313 2.81 14.06 26.52
C HIS A 313 2.62 14.17 25.00
N SER A 314 3.07 13.19 24.23
CA SER A 314 2.83 13.13 22.78
C SER A 314 1.36 12.88 22.42
N VAL A 315 0.64 12.06 23.18
CA VAL A 315 -0.81 11.84 23.02
C VAL A 315 -1.59 13.13 23.33
N GLU A 316 -1.21 13.87 24.37
CA GLU A 316 -1.81 15.18 24.70
C GLU A 316 -1.64 16.19 23.55
N ALA A 317 -0.44 16.25 22.98
CA ALA A 317 -0.14 17.09 21.83
C ALA A 317 -0.90 16.66 20.57
N LEU A 318 -1.04 15.35 20.32
CA LEU A 318 -1.86 14.79 19.24
C LEU A 318 -3.33 15.27 19.35
N ARG A 319 -3.82 15.42 20.58
CA ARG A 319 -5.16 15.92 20.93
C ARG A 319 -5.28 17.45 20.95
N GLY A 320 -4.22 18.18 20.58
CA GLY A 320 -4.22 19.64 20.49
C GLY A 320 -3.98 20.38 21.81
N ARG A 321 -3.53 19.67 22.87
CA ARG A 321 -3.18 20.26 24.17
C ARG A 321 -1.68 20.53 24.27
N GLY A 322 -1.20 21.52 23.51
CA GLY A 322 0.18 22.00 23.55
C GLY A 322 1.07 21.50 22.39
N PRO A 323 2.34 21.95 22.33
CA PRO A 323 3.24 21.72 21.19
C PRO A 323 3.83 20.29 21.13
N GLY A 324 3.81 19.55 22.24
CA GLY A 324 4.36 18.20 22.36
C GLY A 324 5.89 18.12 22.31
N PRO A 325 6.46 16.95 22.62
CA PRO A 325 7.90 16.69 22.48
C PRO A 325 8.34 16.77 21.02
N ARG A 326 9.58 17.22 20.79
CA ARG A 326 10.26 17.15 19.47
C ARG A 326 11.15 15.89 19.44
N PRO A 327 11.26 15.17 18.32
CA PRO A 327 12.15 14.03 18.17
C PRO A 327 13.58 14.41 18.56
N HIS A 328 14.21 13.56 19.34
CA HIS A 328 15.66 13.50 19.39
C HIS A 328 16.14 12.74 18.15
N GLU A 329 17.13 13.31 17.46
CA GLU A 329 17.84 12.81 16.28
C GLU A 329 17.88 11.27 16.13
N ALA A 330 16.99 10.63 15.35
CA ALA A 330 17.17 9.20 15.01
C ALA A 330 16.38 8.61 13.81
N LEU A 331 15.66 9.38 12.99
CA LEU A 331 15.16 8.89 11.69
C LEU A 331 15.36 9.96 10.61
N SER A 332 16.61 10.15 10.19
CA SER A 332 16.90 10.60 8.83
C SER A 332 16.44 9.48 7.88
N PHE A 333 15.17 9.53 7.46
CA PHE A 333 14.79 8.85 6.22
C PHE A 333 15.72 9.36 5.11
N PRO A 334 16.18 8.51 4.18
CA PRO A 334 16.99 8.98 3.05
C PRO A 334 16.27 10.16 2.39
N GLU A 335 16.83 11.35 2.57
CA GLU A 335 16.23 12.62 2.14
C GLU A 335 16.36 12.81 0.62
N GLU A 336 17.21 12.00 0.00
CA GLU A 336 17.37 11.94 -1.44
C GLU A 336 16.27 11.07 -2.04
N ALA A 337 15.23 11.73 -2.56
CA ALA A 337 14.33 11.10 -3.51
C ALA A 337 15.20 10.43 -4.60
N PRO A 338 14.97 9.14 -4.91
CA PRO A 338 15.82 8.42 -5.85
C PRO A 338 15.85 9.19 -7.16
N SER A 339 17.05 9.65 -7.55
CA SER A 339 17.17 10.59 -8.64
C SER A 339 17.07 9.83 -9.97
N LEU A 340 16.37 10.41 -10.95
CA LEU A 340 16.38 9.85 -12.31
C LEU A 340 17.81 9.76 -12.87
N ARG A 341 18.73 10.61 -12.40
CA ARG A 341 20.14 10.56 -12.79
C ARG A 341 20.80 9.24 -12.40
N ASP A 342 20.50 8.72 -11.21
CA ASP A 342 21.01 7.42 -10.76
C ASP A 342 20.37 6.26 -11.53
N ALA A 343 19.10 6.41 -11.90
CA ALA A 343 18.42 5.45 -12.76
C ALA A 343 19.07 5.36 -14.16
N PHE A 344 19.59 6.46 -14.71
CA PHE A 344 20.32 6.48 -15.98
C PHE A 344 21.82 6.13 -15.86
N ALA A 345 22.34 5.88 -14.65
CA ALA A 345 23.74 5.52 -14.46
C ALA A 345 24.10 4.18 -15.13
N LYS A 346 25.31 4.09 -15.70
CA LYS A 346 25.83 2.84 -16.29
C LYS A 346 25.89 1.76 -15.19
N GLY A 347 25.14 0.67 -15.38
CA GLY A 347 25.07 -0.43 -14.41
C GLY A 347 23.78 -0.49 -13.58
N SER A 348 22.87 0.48 -13.71
CA SER A 348 21.63 0.47 -12.93
C SER A 348 20.73 -0.72 -13.31
N THR A 349 20.16 -1.40 -12.32
CA THR A 349 19.22 -2.51 -12.54
C THR A 349 17.93 -2.05 -13.20
N GLU A 350 17.48 -0.83 -12.88
CA GLU A 350 16.27 -0.22 -13.43
C GLU A 350 16.42 0.11 -14.93
N LEU A 351 17.57 0.63 -15.39
CA LEU A 351 17.81 0.88 -16.82
C LEU A 351 17.86 -0.42 -17.62
N HIS A 352 18.55 -1.46 -17.10
CA HIS A 352 18.58 -2.76 -17.76
C HIS A 352 17.18 -3.37 -17.88
N HIS A 353 16.37 -3.25 -16.83
CA HIS A 353 14.99 -3.70 -16.87
C HIS A 353 14.15 -2.90 -17.87
N ALA A 354 14.22 -1.57 -17.84
CA ALA A 354 13.50 -0.71 -18.76
C ALA A 354 13.86 -0.99 -20.22
N LEU A 355 15.15 -1.15 -20.52
CA LEU A 355 15.63 -1.49 -21.86
C LEU A 355 15.13 -2.86 -22.29
N ARG A 356 15.14 -3.85 -21.39
CA ARG A 356 14.59 -5.18 -21.66
C ARG A 356 13.10 -5.12 -21.95
N VAL A 357 12.30 -4.37 -21.17
CA VAL A 357 10.87 -4.19 -21.41
C VAL A 357 10.63 -3.55 -22.78
N ALA A 358 11.34 -2.46 -23.09
CA ALA A 358 11.18 -1.75 -24.35
C ALA A 358 11.55 -2.60 -25.56
N LEU A 359 12.68 -3.32 -25.51
CA LEU A 359 13.12 -4.21 -26.59
C LEU A 359 12.16 -5.39 -26.79
N VAL A 360 11.77 -6.08 -25.71
CA VAL A 360 10.93 -7.27 -25.81
C VAL A 360 9.50 -6.90 -26.23
N ALA A 361 8.92 -5.80 -25.71
CA ALA A 361 7.61 -5.33 -26.14
C ALA A 361 7.60 -4.93 -27.63
N THR A 362 8.62 -4.20 -28.07
CA THR A 362 8.75 -3.80 -29.48
C THR A 362 8.93 -5.00 -30.41
N LEU A 363 9.78 -5.96 -30.02
CA LEU A 363 9.98 -7.20 -30.77
C LEU A 363 8.69 -8.04 -30.83
N ALA A 364 7.95 -8.11 -29.72
CA ALA A 364 6.66 -8.81 -29.68
C ALA A 364 5.65 -8.17 -30.62
N GLN A 365 5.59 -6.83 -30.68
CA GLN A 365 4.73 -6.11 -31.61
C GLN A 365 5.13 -6.35 -33.07
N LEU A 366 6.43 -6.28 -33.38
CA LEU A 366 6.97 -6.58 -34.71
C LEU A 366 6.62 -8.02 -35.15
N LEU A 367 6.79 -8.99 -34.26
CA LEU A 367 6.49 -10.38 -34.56
C LEU A 367 4.98 -10.60 -34.73
N ALA A 368 4.15 -10.02 -33.86
CA ALA A 368 2.70 -10.17 -33.93
C ALA A 368 2.10 -9.51 -35.18
N THR A 369 2.67 -8.38 -35.61
CA THR A 369 2.29 -7.72 -36.87
C THR A 369 2.79 -8.48 -38.09
N ALA A 370 4.02 -9.01 -38.07
CA ALA A 370 4.56 -9.86 -39.14
C ALA A 370 3.75 -11.15 -39.34
N LEU A 371 3.29 -11.77 -38.25
CA LEU A 371 2.45 -12.96 -38.24
C LEU A 371 0.97 -12.68 -38.57
N ARG A 372 0.59 -11.40 -38.75
CA ARG A 372 -0.79 -10.96 -39.04
C ARG A 372 -1.84 -11.52 -38.07
N LEU A 373 -1.48 -11.59 -36.78
CA LEU A 373 -2.39 -12.09 -35.75
C LEU A 373 -3.58 -11.16 -35.58
N GLU A 374 -4.78 -11.73 -35.48
CA GLU A 374 -5.97 -10.98 -35.10
C GLU A 374 -5.79 -10.41 -33.68
N ARG A 375 -6.03 -9.10 -33.53
CA ARG A 375 -5.84 -8.39 -32.25
C ARG A 375 -4.43 -8.54 -31.66
N SER A 376 -3.42 -8.36 -32.50
CA SER A 376 -1.98 -8.43 -32.17
C SER A 376 -1.57 -7.65 -30.90
N TYR A 377 -2.28 -6.56 -30.56
CA TYR A 377 -2.02 -5.77 -29.34
C TYR A 377 -2.08 -6.59 -28.04
N TRP A 378 -2.88 -7.66 -27.97
CA TRP A 378 -2.96 -8.52 -26.77
C TRP A 378 -1.67 -9.30 -26.51
N VAL A 379 -0.88 -9.57 -27.55
CA VAL A 379 0.44 -10.19 -27.41
C VAL A 379 1.37 -9.22 -26.70
N THR A 380 1.44 -7.97 -27.17
CA THR A 380 2.26 -6.90 -26.57
C THR A 380 1.82 -6.62 -25.12
N VAL A 381 0.52 -6.47 -24.86
CA VAL A 381 -0.02 -6.29 -23.50
C VAL A 381 0.39 -7.45 -22.59
N THR A 382 0.28 -8.69 -23.07
CA THR A 382 0.64 -9.87 -22.27
C THR A 382 2.13 -9.91 -21.95
N VAL A 383 2.98 -9.58 -22.92
CA VAL A 383 4.43 -9.48 -22.72
C VAL A 383 4.76 -8.46 -21.65
N VAL A 384 4.18 -7.25 -21.73
CA VAL A 384 4.37 -6.18 -20.74
C VAL A 384 3.92 -6.61 -19.34
N LEU A 385 2.77 -7.26 -19.22
CA LEU A 385 2.22 -7.69 -17.92
C LEU A 385 2.99 -8.87 -17.28
N VAL A 386 3.59 -9.73 -18.11
CA VAL A 386 4.32 -10.93 -17.66
C VAL A 386 5.77 -10.61 -17.33
N LEU A 387 6.39 -9.67 -18.03
CA LEU A 387 7.79 -9.33 -17.79
C LEU A 387 7.95 -8.80 -16.36
N GLN A 388 8.88 -9.39 -15.61
CA GLN A 388 9.24 -8.94 -14.27
C GLN A 388 10.73 -8.59 -14.23
N PRO A 389 11.16 -7.75 -13.27
CA PRO A 389 12.58 -7.44 -13.08
C PRO A 389 13.44 -8.70 -12.94
N HIS A 390 12.90 -9.72 -12.26
CA HIS A 390 13.56 -11.00 -12.01
C HIS A 390 13.09 -12.09 -12.99
N ALA A 391 14.02 -12.92 -13.46
CA ALA A 391 13.75 -13.98 -14.43
C ALA A 391 12.75 -15.04 -13.89
N ILE A 392 12.94 -15.50 -12.65
CA ILE A 392 12.06 -16.51 -12.02
C ILE A 392 10.63 -15.96 -11.88
N ALA A 393 10.49 -14.70 -11.47
CA ALA A 393 9.20 -14.04 -11.36
C ALA A 393 8.49 -13.93 -12.72
N THR A 394 9.25 -13.69 -13.79
CA THR A 394 8.72 -13.65 -15.16
C THR A 394 8.15 -15.00 -15.57
N VAL A 395 8.89 -16.10 -15.34
CA VAL A 395 8.44 -17.46 -15.68
C VAL A 395 7.15 -17.82 -14.92
N ARG A 396 7.10 -17.51 -13.62
CA ARG A 396 5.91 -17.77 -12.80
C ARG A 396 4.69 -17.01 -13.33
N ARG A 397 4.83 -15.70 -13.64
CA ARG A 397 3.74 -14.92 -14.23
C ARG A 397 3.34 -15.43 -15.62
N ALA A 398 4.29 -15.87 -16.43
CA ALA A 398 4.02 -16.44 -17.74
C ALA A 398 3.15 -17.70 -17.63
N LEU A 399 3.50 -18.62 -16.71
CA LEU A 399 2.73 -19.83 -16.45
C LEU A 399 1.34 -19.51 -15.89
N GLN A 400 1.24 -18.58 -14.93
CA GLN A 400 -0.04 -18.13 -14.38
C GLN A 400 -0.94 -17.52 -15.46
N ARG A 401 -0.37 -16.71 -16.36
CA ARG A 401 -1.10 -16.07 -17.46
C ARG A 401 -1.54 -17.10 -18.50
N ALA A 402 -0.67 -18.04 -18.88
CA ALA A 402 -1.01 -19.10 -19.81
C ALA A 402 -2.14 -19.99 -19.24
N GLY A 403 -1.99 -20.45 -17.99
CA GLY A 403 -3.01 -21.23 -17.29
C GLY A 403 -4.32 -20.46 -17.14
N GLY A 404 -4.26 -19.17 -16.77
CA GLY A 404 -5.42 -18.30 -16.67
C GLY A 404 -6.17 -18.10 -18.00
N THR A 405 -5.45 -17.95 -19.11
CA THR A 405 -6.07 -17.85 -20.44
C THR A 405 -6.73 -19.17 -20.87
N VAL A 406 -6.09 -20.31 -20.60
CA VAL A 406 -6.67 -21.64 -20.89
C VAL A 406 -7.94 -21.87 -20.08
N ILE A 407 -7.88 -21.67 -18.77
CA ILE A 407 -9.04 -21.83 -17.88
C ILE A 407 -10.15 -20.84 -18.24
N GLY A 408 -9.80 -19.57 -18.47
CA GLY A 408 -10.75 -18.53 -18.88
C GLY A 408 -11.42 -18.84 -20.22
N GLY A 409 -10.66 -19.35 -21.20
CA GLY A 409 -11.20 -19.80 -22.48
C GLY A 409 -12.16 -20.98 -22.34
N LEU A 410 -11.84 -21.97 -21.49
CA LEU A 410 -12.72 -23.11 -21.20
C LEU A 410 -14.03 -22.64 -20.54
N ILE A 411 -13.95 -21.72 -19.57
CA ILE A 411 -15.12 -21.15 -18.90
C ILE A 411 -15.96 -20.34 -19.90
N ALA A 412 -15.35 -19.49 -20.72
CA ALA A 412 -16.04 -18.71 -21.74
C ALA A 412 -16.77 -19.61 -22.75
N ALA A 413 -16.13 -20.70 -23.19
CA ALA A 413 -16.74 -21.70 -24.06
C ALA A 413 -17.93 -22.41 -23.39
N LEU A 414 -17.82 -22.73 -22.10
CA LEU A 414 -18.91 -23.32 -21.32
C LEU A 414 -20.10 -22.36 -21.21
N ILE A 415 -19.85 -21.09 -20.89
CA ILE A 415 -20.87 -20.03 -20.78
C ILE A 415 -21.57 -19.84 -22.14
N ALA A 416 -20.80 -19.69 -23.21
CA ALA A 416 -21.31 -19.52 -24.57
C ALA A 416 -22.17 -20.72 -25.04
N ARG A 417 -21.89 -21.92 -24.53
CA ARG A 417 -22.71 -23.12 -24.79
C ARG A 417 -24.09 -23.05 -24.11
N HIS A 418 -24.18 -22.44 -22.93
CA HIS A 418 -25.42 -22.43 -22.13
C HIS A 418 -26.29 -21.17 -22.36
N LEU A 419 -25.71 -20.05 -22.78
CA LEU A 419 -26.42 -18.78 -23.00
C LEU A 419 -26.98 -18.60 -24.43
N ARG A 420 -27.30 -19.69 -25.15
CA ARG A 420 -27.88 -19.61 -26.52
C ARG A 420 -29.36 -19.20 -26.55
N GLU A 421 -29.99 -18.94 -25.41
CA GLU A 421 -31.36 -18.43 -25.29
C GLU A 421 -31.34 -16.87 -25.27
N PRO A 422 -31.80 -16.18 -26.32
CA PRO A 422 -31.65 -14.73 -26.50
C PRO A 422 -32.38 -13.85 -25.46
N LEU A 423 -33.21 -14.42 -24.59
CA LEU A 423 -33.96 -13.69 -23.55
C LEU A 423 -33.21 -13.52 -22.22
N ALA A 424 -32.12 -14.26 -21.98
CA ALA A 424 -31.34 -14.16 -20.73
C ALA A 424 -30.33 -13.00 -20.71
N LEU A 425 -30.02 -12.40 -21.87
CA LEU A 425 -29.04 -11.31 -22.01
C LEU A 425 -29.49 -9.98 -21.38
N GLY A 426 -30.80 -9.79 -21.12
CA GLY A 426 -31.32 -8.56 -20.50
C GLY A 426 -31.38 -8.59 -18.96
N GLY A 427 -31.16 -9.74 -18.32
CA GLY A 427 -31.33 -9.89 -16.87
C GLY A 427 -30.04 -9.97 -16.05
N VAL A 428 -28.87 -10.02 -16.71
CA VAL A 428 -27.55 -10.22 -16.06
C VAL A 428 -26.57 -9.07 -16.30
N LEU A 429 -26.92 -8.10 -17.15
CA LEU A 429 -26.28 -6.78 -17.26
C LEU A 429 -27.12 -5.76 -16.51
#